data_AF-A0A6H9YYY8-F1
#
_entry.id   AF-A0A6H9YYY8-F1
#
_cell.length_a   1.000
_cell.length_b   1.000
_cell.length_c   1.000
_cell.angle_alpha   90.00
_cell.angle_beta   90.00
_cell.angle_gamma   90.00
#
_symmetry.space_group_name_H-M   'P 1'
#
loop_
_entity.id
_entity.type
_entity.pdbx_description
1 polymer ?
#
loop_
_entity_poly.entity_id
_entity_poly.type
_entity_poly.pdbx_seq_one_letter_code
_entity_poly.pdbx_strand_id
1 'polypeptide(L)'
;MRSNGRPVILASKLAPNLLSLSDRGGCTLVGCPECGVWRSIKRSMITPHRGPNVPGADAWPAEFRPPAPWCPGSGQRVKVDLSYEEWRARLAEASREAGQRRRTRVIPRPKPPAAKPVHRLAAAR
;
A
#
# COMPACT_ATOMS: atom_id res chain seq x y z
N MET A 1 -0.29 -2.96 25.01
CA MET A 1 0.14 -2.28 23.77
C MET A 1 -0.02 -0.78 23.99
N ARG A 2 1.02 -0.01 23.68
CA ARG A 2 0.98 1.46 23.78
C ARG A 2 0.36 2.03 22.51
N SER A 3 -0.54 3.00 22.67
CA SER A 3 -1.09 3.77 21.53
C SER A 3 0.02 4.66 20.96
N ASN A 4 -0.01 4.91 19.65
CA ASN A 4 0.86 5.90 19.01
C ASN A 4 0.40 7.36 19.25
N GLY A 5 -0.71 7.57 19.96
CA GLY A 5 -1.22 8.91 20.30
C GLY A 5 -1.96 9.63 19.16
N ARG A 6 -2.05 9.03 17.98
CA ARG A 6 -2.76 9.58 16.83
C ARG A 6 -4.28 9.46 16.98
N PRO A 7 -5.07 10.26 16.25
CA PRO A 7 -6.54 10.16 16.24
C PRO A 7 -7.03 8.76 15.88
N VAL A 8 -8.14 8.32 16.48
CA VAL A 8 -8.74 7.02 16.18
C VAL A 8 -9.24 7.00 14.74
N ILE A 9 -8.88 5.95 14.00
CA ILE A 9 -9.36 5.75 12.65
C ILE A 9 -10.68 4.99 12.71
N LEU A 10 -11.70 5.50 12.03
CA LEU A 10 -12.94 4.78 11.80
C LEU A 10 -12.73 3.81 10.63
N ALA A 11 -13.15 2.56 10.78
CA ALA A 11 -13.06 1.58 9.70
C ALA A 11 -13.85 2.07 8.48
N SER A 12 -14.96 2.78 8.67
CA SER A 12 -15.75 3.35 7.56
C SER A 12 -14.98 4.37 6.71
N LYS A 13 -13.95 5.01 7.26
CA LYS A 13 -13.10 5.98 6.57
C LYS A 13 -11.92 5.33 5.85
N LEU A 14 -11.62 4.06 6.13
CA LEU A 14 -10.60 3.33 5.40
C LEU A 14 -11.16 2.80 4.08
N ALA A 15 -10.28 2.68 3.09
CA ALA A 15 -10.65 2.03 1.84
C ALA A 15 -11.05 0.58 2.13
N PRO A 16 -12.14 0.06 1.54
CA PRO A 16 -12.70 -1.25 1.89
C PRO A 16 -11.71 -2.40 1.62
N ASN A 17 -10.79 -2.21 0.66
CA ASN A 17 -9.71 -3.14 0.32
C ASN A 17 -8.54 -3.15 1.33
N LEU A 18 -8.51 -2.21 2.29
CA LEU A 18 -7.54 -2.19 3.40
C LEU A 18 -8.11 -2.81 4.68
N LEU A 19 -9.31 -3.37 4.62
CA LEU A 19 -9.99 -3.97 5.76
C LEU A 19 -10.32 -5.42 5.44
N SER A 20 -10.23 -6.26 6.47
CA SER A 20 -10.77 -7.62 6.45
C SER A 20 -11.67 -7.75 7.68
N LEU A 21 -12.98 -7.67 7.44
CA LEU A 21 -13.99 -7.98 8.45
C LEU A 21 -14.43 -9.45 8.30
N SER A 22 -14.65 -10.11 9.42
CA SER A 22 -15.28 -11.44 9.44
C SER A 22 -16.77 -11.33 9.74
N ASP A 23 -17.55 -12.24 9.16
CA ASP A 23 -18.96 -12.46 9.44
C ASP A 23 -19.23 -12.78 10.93
N ARG A 24 -18.27 -13.42 11.60
CA ARG A 24 -18.28 -13.70 13.05
C ARG A 24 -18.09 -12.45 13.94
N GLY A 25 -18.01 -11.27 13.34
CA GLY A 25 -17.84 -9.99 14.02
C GLY A 25 -16.38 -9.59 14.24
N GLY A 26 -16.11 -8.30 14.08
CA GLY A 26 -14.79 -7.70 14.28
C GLY A 26 -13.96 -7.53 13.00
N CYS A 27 -12.87 -6.79 13.13
CA CYS A 27 -11.88 -6.58 12.07
C CYS A 27 -10.66 -7.46 12.36
N THR A 28 -10.48 -8.50 11.56
CA THR A 28 -9.43 -9.49 11.76
C THR A 28 -8.08 -8.94 11.31
N LEU A 29 -8.04 -8.27 10.16
CA LEU A 29 -6.85 -7.68 9.58
C LEU A 29 -7.14 -6.28 9.02
N VAL A 30 -6.15 -5.41 9.10
CA VAL A 30 -6.15 -4.09 8.48
C VAL A 30 -4.81 -3.84 7.80
N GLY A 31 -4.85 -3.32 6.58
CA GLY A 31 -3.69 -2.75 5.92
C GLY A 31 -3.29 -1.47 6.64
N CYS A 32 -2.06 -1.40 7.17
CA CYS A 32 -1.59 -0.19 7.84
C CYS A 32 -1.64 1.01 6.87
N PRO A 33 -2.28 2.13 7.22
CA PRO A 33 -2.38 3.29 6.32
C PRO A 33 -1.04 3.91 5.92
N GLU A 34 0.00 3.70 6.74
CA GLU A 34 1.33 4.31 6.51
C GLU A 34 2.22 3.48 5.60
N CYS A 35 2.20 2.15 5.73
CA CYS A 35 3.13 1.26 5.03
C CYS A 35 2.43 0.20 4.16
N GLY A 36 1.10 0.17 4.15
CA GLY A 36 0.26 -0.78 3.40
C GLY A 36 0.29 -2.22 3.91
N VAL A 37 1.11 -2.55 4.91
CA VAL A 37 1.28 -3.94 5.34
C VAL A 37 0.08 -4.41 6.17
N TRP A 38 -0.45 -5.58 5.83
CA TRP A 38 -1.53 -6.24 6.55
C TRP A 38 -1.11 -6.68 7.95
N ARG A 39 -1.91 -6.29 8.94
CA ARG A 39 -1.68 -6.58 10.36
C ARG A 39 -2.97 -6.92 11.05
N SER A 40 -2.89 -7.77 12.07
CA SER A 40 -4.01 -8.06 12.94
C SER A 40 -4.32 -6.90 13.87
N ILE A 41 -5.60 -6.74 14.18
CA ILE A 41 -6.06 -5.80 15.19
C ILE A 41 -6.16 -6.52 16.53
N LYS A 42 -5.50 -5.98 17.55
CA LYS A 42 -5.56 -6.46 18.93
C LYS A 42 -5.92 -5.30 19.85
N ARG A 43 -6.92 -5.48 20.71
CA ARG A 43 -7.43 -4.42 21.62
C ARG A 43 -7.75 -3.12 20.85
N SER A 44 -8.41 -3.26 19.70
CA SER A 44 -8.76 -2.14 18.79
C SER A 44 -7.55 -1.33 18.30
N MET A 45 -6.36 -1.94 18.23
CA MET A 45 -5.14 -1.31 17.74
C MET A 45 -4.42 -2.19 16.71
N ILE A 46 -3.80 -1.54 15.71
CA ILE A 46 -2.92 -2.21 14.75
C ILE A 46 -1.71 -2.79 15.50
N THR A 47 -1.44 -4.09 15.30
CA THR A 47 -0.29 -4.75 15.91
C THR A 47 1.01 -4.02 15.52
N PRO A 48 1.92 -3.73 16.48
CA PRO A 48 3.15 -3.01 16.20
C PRO A 48 4.01 -3.79 15.21
N HIS A 49 4.62 -3.09 14.27
CA HIS A 49 5.43 -3.73 13.25
C HIS A 49 6.56 -2.83 12.76
N ARG A 50 7.58 -3.49 12.24
CA ARG A 50 8.72 -2.93 11.53
C ARG A 50 8.72 -3.51 10.11
N GLY A 51 9.45 -2.90 9.19
CA GLY A 51 9.64 -3.50 7.87
C GLY A 51 10.30 -2.58 6.84
N PRO A 52 10.68 -3.14 5.68
CA PRO A 52 11.28 -2.39 4.58
C PRO A 52 10.33 -1.36 3.96
N ASN A 53 9.01 -1.57 4.10
CA ASN A 53 8.00 -0.65 3.60
C ASN A 53 7.77 0.55 4.55
N VAL A 54 8.55 0.68 5.63
CA VAL A 54 8.47 1.82 6.53
C VAL A 54 9.29 2.98 5.94
N PRO A 55 8.78 4.22 5.95
CA PRO A 55 9.54 5.38 5.48
C PRO A 55 10.96 5.43 6.10
N GLY A 56 11.98 5.52 5.24
CA GLY A 56 13.39 5.58 5.65
C GLY A 56 14.10 4.22 5.78
N ALA A 57 13.42 3.09 5.58
CA ALA A 57 14.07 1.77 5.67
C ALA A 57 15.09 1.49 4.53
N ASP A 58 14.94 2.16 3.38
CA ASP A 58 15.83 2.04 2.22
C ASP A 58 16.94 3.11 2.18
N ALA A 59 17.06 3.94 3.21
CA ALA A 59 18.00 5.08 3.21
C ALA A 59 19.49 4.69 3.23
N TRP A 60 19.82 3.41 3.44
CA TRP A 60 21.20 2.93 3.60
C TRP A 60 21.50 1.67 2.76
N PRO A 61 22.75 1.52 2.25
CA PRO A 61 23.24 0.27 1.65
C PRO A 61 23.01 -0.92 2.59
N ALA A 62 22.77 -2.11 2.03
CA ALA A 62 22.39 -3.30 2.80
C ALA A 62 23.40 -3.65 3.92
N GLU A 63 24.69 -3.44 3.65
CA GLU A 63 25.80 -3.67 4.59
C GLU A 63 25.85 -2.69 5.78
N PHE A 64 25.20 -1.52 5.67
CA PHE A 64 25.11 -0.49 6.72
C PHE A 64 23.67 -0.26 7.18
N ARG A 65 22.73 -1.13 6.80
CA ARG A 65 21.31 -0.90 7.04
C ARG A 65 21.00 -1.06 8.54
N PRO A 66 20.54 0.00 9.23
CA PRO A 66 20.09 -0.14 10.61
C PRO A 66 18.83 -1.04 10.67
N PRO A 67 18.50 -1.61 11.85
CA PRO A 67 17.24 -2.34 12.01
C PRO A 67 16.05 -1.49 11.56
N ALA A 68 15.13 -2.09 10.79
CA ALA A 68 14.01 -1.35 10.22
C ALA A 68 13.27 -0.51 11.30
N PRO A 69 13.00 0.77 11.02
CA PRO A 69 12.34 1.64 11.98
C PRO A 69 10.94 1.13 12.32
N TRP A 70 10.43 1.54 13.48
CA TRP A 70 9.03 1.28 13.82
C TRP A 70 8.12 2.02 12.84
N CYS A 71 7.10 1.33 12.33
CA CYS A 71 6.09 1.99 11.52
C CYS A 71 5.33 3.03 12.37
N PRO A 72 5.15 4.28 11.92
CA PRO A 72 4.35 5.30 12.63
C PRO A 72 2.89 4.87 12.90
N GLY A 73 2.37 3.95 12.07
CA GLY A 73 1.04 3.35 12.24
C GLY A 73 0.98 2.20 13.25
N SER A 74 2.10 1.83 13.86
CA SER A 74 2.13 0.82 14.93
C SER A 74 1.34 1.29 16.15
N GLY A 75 0.42 0.47 16.67
CA GLY A 75 -0.41 0.87 17.81
C GLY A 75 -1.49 1.92 17.48
N GLN A 76 -1.73 2.17 16.20
CA GLN A 76 -2.83 3.03 15.72
C GLN A 76 -4.18 2.43 16.14
N ARG A 77 -5.03 3.24 16.77
CA ARG A 77 -6.39 2.81 17.14
C ARG A 77 -7.30 2.79 15.92
N VAL A 78 -8.05 1.70 15.80
CA VAL A 78 -9.07 1.49 14.76
C VAL A 78 -10.37 1.12 15.45
N LYS A 79 -11.43 1.88 15.21
CA LYS A 79 -12.78 1.59 15.68
C LYS A 79 -13.58 1.01 14.51
N VAL A 80 -14.11 -0.19 14.69
CA VAL A 80 -15.03 -0.81 13.73
C VAL A 80 -16.41 -0.20 13.94
N ASP A 81 -16.83 0.65 13.01
CA ASP A 81 -18.07 1.43 13.05
C ASP A 81 -19.02 1.09 11.91
N LEU A 82 -18.76 -0.01 11.20
CA LEU A 82 -19.65 -0.57 10.19
C LEU A 82 -19.79 -2.07 10.38
N SER A 83 -20.93 -2.60 9.93
CA SER A 83 -21.24 -4.02 9.88
C SER A 83 -20.46 -4.73 8.77
N TYR A 84 -20.38 -6.06 8.88
CA TYR A 84 -19.82 -6.91 7.84
C TYR A 84 -20.55 -6.73 6.49
N GLU A 85 -21.88 -6.59 6.51
CA GLU A 85 -22.67 -6.43 5.29
C GLU A 85 -22.45 -5.07 4.62
N GLU A 86 -22.36 -3.99 5.39
CA GLU A 86 -21.99 -2.67 4.85
C GLU A 86 -20.60 -2.68 4.24
N TRP A 87 -19.63 -3.34 4.90
CA TRP A 87 -18.28 -3.48 4.36
C TRP A 87 -18.28 -4.30 3.07
N ARG A 88 -18.99 -5.44 3.05
CA ARG A 88 -19.10 -6.33 1.89
C ARG A 88 -19.71 -5.60 0.70
N ALA A 89 -20.78 -4.84 0.91
CA ALA A 89 -21.42 -4.03 -0.12
C ALA A 89 -20.46 -2.96 -0.68
N ARG A 90 -19.74 -2.24 0.19
CA ARG A 90 -18.75 -1.24 -0.22
C ARG A 90 -17.58 -1.84 -0.98
N LEU A 91 -17.11 -3.02 -0.57
CA LEU A 91 -16.04 -3.74 -1.27
C LEU A 91 -16.49 -4.20 -2.66
N ALA A 92 -17.72 -4.70 -2.78
CA ALA A 92 -18.30 -5.09 -4.07
C ALA A 92 -18.43 -3.88 -5.00
N GLU A 93 -18.92 -2.75 -4.49
CA GLU A 93 -19.04 -1.51 -5.27
C GLU A 93 -17.67 -0.99 -5.73
N ALA A 94 -16.69 -0.92 -4.83
CA ALA A 94 -15.33 -0.50 -5.18
C ALA A 94 -14.69 -1.43 -6.23
N SER A 95 -14.95 -2.73 -6.13
CA SER A 95 -14.47 -3.71 -7.12
C SER A 95 -15.14 -3.52 -8.48
N ARG A 96 -16.46 -3.22 -8.49
CA ARG A 96 -17.21 -2.91 -9.71
C ARG A 96 -16.67 -1.65 -10.37
N GLU A 97 -16.51 -0.56 -9.62
CA GLU A 97 -15.96 0.70 -10.13
C GLU A 97 -14.54 0.51 -10.69
N ALA A 98 -13.68 -0.21 -9.96
CA ALA A 98 -12.32 -0.53 -10.42
C ALA A 98 -12.33 -1.34 -11.71
N GLY A 99 -13.27 -2.28 -11.86
CA GLY A 99 -13.45 -3.09 -13.07
C GLY A 99 -13.95 -2.29 -14.28
N GLN A 100 -14.67 -1.17 -14.07
CA GLN A 100 -15.12 -0.29 -15.16
C GLN A 100 -14.01 0.61 -15.72
N ARG A 101 -12.85 0.68 -15.07
CA ARG A 101 -11.72 1.48 -15.55
C ARG A 101 -11.19 0.87 -16.85
N ARG A 102 -11.34 1.61 -17.96
CA ARG A 102 -10.76 1.19 -19.24
C ARG A 102 -9.24 1.22 -19.18
N ARG A 103 -8.62 0.19 -19.73
CA ARG A 103 -7.16 0.15 -19.90
C ARG A 103 -6.71 1.32 -20.78
N THR A 104 -5.75 2.10 -20.30
CA THR A 104 -5.07 3.09 -21.13
C THR A 104 -4.33 2.37 -22.25
N ARG A 105 -4.64 2.72 -23.51
CA ARG A 105 -3.88 2.24 -24.66
C ARG A 105 -2.53 2.95 -24.66
N VAL A 106 -1.47 2.24 -24.27
CA VAL A 106 -0.11 2.75 -24.37
C VAL A 106 0.30 2.75 -25.85
N ILE A 107 0.58 3.94 -26.40
CA ILE A 107 1.18 4.08 -27.73
C ILE A 107 2.70 4.01 -27.53
N PRO A 108 3.40 2.97 -28.05
CA PRO A 108 4.85 2.89 -27.91
C PRO A 108 5.53 4.10 -28.56
N ARG A 109 6.54 4.66 -27.88
CA ARG A 109 7.38 5.69 -28.49
C ARG A 109 8.10 5.09 -29.71
N PRO A 110 8.14 5.77 -30.87
CA PRO A 110 8.94 5.31 -32.00
C PRO A 110 10.40 5.09 -31.58
N LYS A 111 10.99 3.98 -32.01
CA LYS A 111 12.43 3.75 -31.80
C LYS A 111 13.21 4.82 -32.57
N PRO A 112 14.26 5.41 -31.99
CA PRO A 112 15.15 6.28 -32.74
C PRO A 112 15.77 5.50 -33.90
N PRO A 113 16.10 6.16 -35.02
CA PRO A 113 16.81 5.51 -36.13
C PRO A 113 18.11 4.90 -35.61
N ALA A 114 18.49 3.73 -36.15
CA ALA A 114 19.76 3.11 -35.82
C ALA A 114 20.90 4.08 -36.13
N ALA A 115 21.86 4.19 -35.20
CA ALA A 115 23.04 5.01 -35.41
C ALA A 115 23.78 4.54 -36.67
N LYS A 116 24.38 5.49 -37.41
CA LYS A 116 25.22 5.13 -38.56
C LYS A 116 26.37 4.25 -38.08
N PRO A 117 26.68 3.14 -38.77
CA PRO A 117 27.78 2.28 -38.38
C PRO A 117 29.11 3.04 -38.54
N VAL A 118 30.06 2.77 -37.64
CA VAL A 118 31.32 3.53 -37.50
C VAL A 118 32.11 3.62 -38.83
N HIS A 119 32.08 2.57 -39.65
CA HIS A 119 32.76 2.55 -40.95
C HIS A 119 32.20 3.57 -41.97
N ARG A 120 30.95 4.04 -41.81
CA ARG A 120 30.36 5.09 -42.64
C ARG A 120 30.64 6.51 -42.14
N LEU A 121 31.20 6.66 -40.94
CA LEU A 121 31.63 7.97 -40.42
C LEU A 121 32.99 8.38 -40.98
N ALA A 122 33.86 7.42 -41.29
CA ALA A 122 35.19 7.66 -41.84
C ALA A 122 35.19 8.15 -43.31
N ALA A 123 34.15 7.80 -44.09
CA ALA A 123 34.04 8.15 -45.50
C ALA A 123 33.38 9.53 -45.76
N ALA A 124 32.93 10.22 -44.70
CA ALA A 124 32.26 11.53 -44.77
C ALA A 124 33.16 12.68 -44.30
N ARG A 125 34.47 12.43 -44.23
CA ARG A 125 35.49 13.39 -43.80
C ARG A 125 36.37 13.80 -44.98
#